data_AF-A0A920EVL4-F1
#
_entry.id   AF-A0A920EVL4-F1
#
_cell.length_a   1.000
_cell.length_b   1.000
_cell.length_c   1.000
_cell.angle_alpha   90.00
_cell.angle_beta   90.00
_cell.angle_gamma   90.00
#
_symmetry.space_group_name_H-M   'P 1'
#
loop_
_entity.id
_entity.type
_entity.pdbx_description
1 polymer ?
#
loop_
_entity_poly.entity_id
_entity_poly.type
_entity_poly.pdbx_seq_one_letter_code
_entity_poly.pdbx_strand_id
1 'polypeptide(L)'
;MDEKKLLKYAVDYLSKYDSSKNNLANVLKRKILKLNVTNFEKKKLIDIIESIIFKLEKNKFIDDDRYSSTKILSLSNSGKSKNFIFNYLIKKGVSKSQIQNNLNLMKQDNDNWELESAKIFAKKKKLLEKNESYEKKLAKMARAGFSYDICKKILG
;
A
#
# COMPACT_ATOMS: atom_id res chain seq x y z
N MET A 1 -4.21 13.69 -26.77
CA MET A 1 -4.73 12.72 -25.78
C MET A 1 -6.21 13.04 -25.61
N ASP A 2 -7.07 12.04 -25.52
CA ASP A 2 -8.52 12.20 -25.31
C ASP A 2 -8.99 11.21 -24.22
N GLU A 3 -10.26 11.27 -23.82
CA GLU A 3 -10.82 10.39 -22.77
C GLU A 3 -10.65 8.90 -23.10
N LYS A 4 -10.92 8.49 -24.35
CA LYS A 4 -10.82 7.08 -24.78
C LYS A 4 -9.37 6.59 -24.66
N LYS A 5 -8.40 7.38 -25.09
CA LYS A 5 -6.97 7.06 -24.98
C LYS A 5 -6.50 7.04 -23.52
N LEU A 6 -7.02 7.93 -22.67
CA LEU A 6 -6.69 7.96 -21.24
C LEU A 6 -7.27 6.75 -20.50
N LEU A 7 -8.51 6.36 -20.80
CA LEU A 7 -9.14 5.15 -20.29
C LEU A 7 -8.38 3.89 -20.73
N LYS A 8 -8.00 3.80 -22.01
CA LYS A 8 -7.16 2.70 -22.51
C LYS A 8 -5.85 2.61 -21.73
N TYR A 9 -5.18 3.75 -21.52
CA TYR A 9 -3.96 3.79 -20.73
C TYR A 9 -4.16 3.34 -19.27
N ALA A 10 -5.31 3.68 -18.66
CA ALA A 10 -5.66 3.23 -17.32
C ALA A 10 -5.84 1.71 -17.25
N VAL A 11 -6.55 1.12 -18.23
CA VAL A 11 -6.74 -0.34 -18.34
C VAL A 11 -5.41 -1.04 -18.57
N ASP A 12 -4.57 -0.53 -19.49
CA ASP A 12 -3.24 -1.07 -19.77
C ASP A 12 -2.30 -1.00 -18.54
N TYR A 13 -2.52 -0.02 -17.66
CA TYR A 13 -1.80 0.08 -16.39
C TYR A 13 -2.29 -0.99 -15.40
N LEU A 14 -3.61 -1.14 -15.24
CA LEU A 14 -4.23 -2.09 -14.31
C LEU A 14 -4.00 -3.55 -14.70
N SER A 15 -3.80 -3.85 -15.99
CA SER A 15 -3.44 -5.20 -16.43
C SER A 15 -2.04 -5.64 -15.98
N LYS A 16 -1.17 -4.68 -15.62
CA LYS A 16 0.22 -4.93 -15.20
C LYS A 16 0.43 -4.70 -13.70
N TYR A 17 -0.33 -3.77 -13.13
CA TYR A 17 -0.10 -3.28 -11.77
C TYR A 17 -1.41 -3.19 -10.99
N ASP A 18 -1.41 -3.78 -9.81
CA ASP A 18 -2.47 -3.58 -8.82
C ASP A 18 -2.36 -2.19 -8.17
N SER A 19 -3.47 -1.48 -8.05
CA SER A 19 -3.50 -0.08 -7.62
C SER A 19 -4.78 0.26 -6.86
N SER A 20 -4.67 1.17 -5.89
CA SER A 20 -5.82 1.90 -5.35
C SER A 20 -6.32 2.96 -6.34
N LYS A 21 -7.56 3.41 -6.14
CA LYS A 21 -8.23 4.46 -6.93
C LYS A 21 -7.42 5.75 -6.95
N ASN A 22 -6.99 6.21 -5.78
CA ASN A 22 -6.21 7.45 -5.69
C ASN A 22 -4.81 7.32 -6.30
N ASN A 23 -4.15 6.17 -6.16
CA ASN A 23 -2.86 5.95 -6.81
C ASN A 23 -3.00 5.94 -8.35
N LEU A 24 -4.05 5.31 -8.89
CA LEU A 24 -4.33 5.32 -10.32
C LEU A 24 -4.61 6.76 -10.81
N ALA A 25 -5.44 7.52 -10.10
CA ALA A 25 -5.69 8.92 -10.43
C ALA A 25 -4.38 9.73 -10.50
N ASN A 26 -3.45 9.53 -9.56
CA ASN A 26 -2.14 10.17 -9.56
C ASN A 26 -1.23 9.70 -10.72
N VAL A 27 -1.31 8.42 -11.11
CA VAL A 27 -0.62 7.90 -12.30
C VAL A 27 -1.13 8.62 -13.55
N LEU A 28 -2.45 8.73 -13.72
CA LEU A 28 -3.08 9.42 -14.85
C LEU A 28 -2.70 10.93 -14.87
N LYS A 29 -2.76 11.62 -13.72
CA LYS A 29 -2.31 13.02 -13.60
C LYS A 29 -0.86 13.19 -14.05
N ARG A 30 0.06 12.35 -13.55
CA ARG A 30 1.47 12.39 -13.97
C ARG A 30 1.66 12.13 -15.47
N LYS A 31 0.86 11.24 -16.06
CA LYS A 31 0.88 11.00 -17.51
C LYS A 31 0.43 12.23 -18.30
N ILE A 32 -0.62 12.91 -17.85
CA ILE A 32 -1.14 14.13 -18.49
C ILE A 32 -0.15 15.29 -18.39
N LEU A 33 0.49 15.48 -17.23
CA LEU A 33 1.43 16.57 -17.01
C LEU A 33 2.63 16.53 -17.97
N LYS A 34 3.04 15.32 -18.39
CA LYS A 34 4.13 15.07 -19.36
C LYS A 34 3.75 15.30 -20.82
N LEU A 35 2.50 15.62 -21.14
CA LEU A 35 2.08 15.89 -22.51
C LEU A 35 2.57 17.28 -22.97
N ASN A 36 3.00 17.36 -24.23
CA ASN A 36 3.36 18.62 -24.90
C ASN A 36 2.10 19.26 -25.50
N VAL A 37 1.18 19.70 -24.63
CA VAL A 37 -0.09 20.36 -24.96
C VAL A 37 -0.31 21.53 -24.02
N THR A 38 -1.29 22.39 -24.32
CA THR A 38 -1.57 23.59 -23.51
C THR A 38 -2.03 23.24 -22.09
N ASN A 39 -1.85 24.16 -21.14
CA ASN A 39 -2.33 23.96 -19.76
C ASN A 39 -3.85 23.80 -19.69
N PHE A 40 -4.58 24.45 -20.59
CA PHE A 40 -6.03 24.31 -20.71
C PHE A 40 -6.44 22.90 -21.12
N GLU A 41 -5.76 22.30 -22.11
CA GLU A 41 -5.99 20.92 -22.52
C GLU A 41 -5.63 19.92 -21.41
N LYS A 42 -4.53 20.17 -20.67
CA LYS A 42 -4.17 19.35 -19.50
C LYS A 42 -5.26 19.40 -18.43
N LYS A 43 -5.81 20.58 -18.14
CA LYS A 43 -6.88 20.75 -17.15
C LYS A 43 -8.12 19.95 -17.54
N LYS A 44 -8.59 20.07 -18.79
CA LYS A 44 -9.71 19.26 -19.31
C LYS A 44 -9.51 17.75 -19.12
N LEU A 45 -8.29 17.26 -19.35
CA LEU A 45 -7.96 15.84 -19.14
C LEU A 45 -7.89 15.44 -17.67
N ILE A 46 -7.52 16.36 -16.77
CA ILE A 46 -7.52 16.11 -15.31
C ILE A 46 -8.95 16.05 -14.78
N ASP A 47 -9.82 16.94 -15.25
CA ASP A 47 -11.21 17.06 -14.81
C ASP A 47 -12.03 15.78 -15.12
N ILE A 48 -11.66 15.02 -16.16
CA ILE A 48 -12.32 13.75 -16.50
C ILE A 48 -11.80 12.52 -15.73
N ILE A 49 -10.72 12.63 -14.95
CA ILE A 49 -10.09 11.48 -14.27
C ILE A 49 -11.07 10.81 -13.31
N GLU A 50 -11.84 11.58 -12.56
CA GLU A 50 -12.77 11.04 -11.57
C GLU A 50 -13.85 10.16 -12.24
N SER A 51 -14.38 10.60 -13.38
CA SER A 51 -15.31 9.80 -14.20
C SER A 51 -14.68 8.50 -14.68
N ILE A 52 -13.41 8.54 -15.12
CA ILE A 52 -12.66 7.33 -15.51
C ILE A 52 -12.51 6.37 -14.33
N ILE A 53 -12.12 6.87 -13.15
CA ILE A 53 -11.97 6.06 -11.94
C ILE A 53 -13.32 5.42 -11.56
N PHE A 54 -14.40 6.20 -11.56
CA PHE A 54 -15.75 5.70 -11.26
C PHE A 54 -16.18 4.61 -12.24
N LYS A 55 -15.92 4.79 -13.54
CA LYS A 55 -16.21 3.78 -14.57
C LYS A 55 -15.42 2.49 -14.32
N LEU A 56 -14.13 2.59 -13.99
CA LEU A 56 -13.29 1.42 -13.70
C LEU A 56 -13.76 0.69 -12.44
N GLU A 57 -14.14 1.43 -11.39
CA GLU A 57 -14.66 0.88 -10.14
C GLU A 57 -15.98 0.15 -10.37
N LYS A 58 -16.94 0.77 -11.07
CA LYS A 58 -18.23 0.15 -11.41
C LYS A 58 -18.07 -1.15 -12.20
N ASN A 59 -17.03 -1.25 -13.03
CA ASN A 59 -16.70 -2.44 -13.80
C ASN A 59 -15.72 -3.39 -13.08
N LYS A 60 -15.47 -3.19 -11.78
CA LYS A 60 -14.60 -4.01 -10.92
C LYS A 60 -13.13 -4.13 -11.39
N PHE A 61 -12.66 -3.20 -12.22
CA PHE A 61 -11.24 -3.13 -12.59
C PHE A 61 -10.37 -2.61 -11.43
N ILE A 62 -10.97 -1.86 -10.50
CA ILE A 62 -10.31 -1.30 -9.34
C ILE A 62 -11.22 -1.38 -8.12
N ASP A 63 -10.64 -1.75 -6.99
CA ASP A 63 -11.35 -1.94 -5.72
C ASP A 63 -10.34 -1.71 -4.59
N ASP A 64 -10.55 -0.64 -3.82
CA ASP A 64 -9.64 -0.26 -2.74
C ASP A 64 -9.68 -1.25 -1.57
N ASP A 65 -10.80 -1.93 -1.35
CA ASP A 65 -10.95 -2.92 -0.29
C ASP A 65 -10.12 -4.17 -0.64
N ARG A 66 -10.36 -4.74 -1.83
CA ARG A 66 -9.56 -5.86 -2.39
C ARG A 66 -8.08 -5.51 -2.46
N TYR A 67 -7.75 -4.31 -2.92
CA TYR A 67 -6.36 -3.84 -3.00
C TYR A 67 -5.71 -3.83 -1.62
N SER A 68 -6.41 -3.27 -0.62
CA SER A 68 -5.87 -3.11 0.73
C SER A 68 -5.69 -4.45 1.45
N SER A 69 -6.66 -5.37 1.36
CA SER A 69 -6.55 -6.72 1.94
C SER A 69 -5.39 -7.50 1.32
N THR A 70 -5.27 -7.48 -0.01
CA THR A 70 -4.16 -8.13 -0.73
C THR A 70 -2.80 -7.56 -0.32
N LYS A 71 -2.69 -6.22 -0.15
CA LYS A 71 -1.45 -5.58 0.28
C LYS A 71 -1.12 -5.83 1.74
N ILE A 72 -2.10 -5.87 2.63
CA ILE A 72 -1.92 -6.24 4.03
C ILE A 72 -1.26 -7.63 4.11
N LEU A 73 -1.83 -8.62 3.44
CA LEU A 73 -1.31 -9.99 3.42
C LEU A 73 0.08 -10.09 2.79
N SER A 74 0.30 -9.45 1.63
CA SER A 74 1.60 -9.47 0.96
C SER A 74 2.70 -8.82 1.80
N LEU A 75 2.42 -7.67 2.42
CA LEU A 75 3.40 -6.96 3.22
C LEU A 75 3.68 -7.65 4.55
N SER A 76 2.66 -8.21 5.22
CA SER A 76 2.85 -8.99 6.45
C SER A 76 3.74 -10.20 6.20
N ASN A 77 3.49 -10.97 5.12
CA ASN A 77 4.32 -12.10 4.69
C ASN A 77 5.76 -11.68 4.32
N SER A 78 5.96 -10.40 3.98
CA SER A 78 7.29 -9.87 3.71
C SER A 78 8.04 -9.39 4.97
N GLY A 79 7.42 -9.42 6.15
CA GLY A 79 7.98 -8.99 7.42
C GLY A 79 7.78 -7.49 7.71
N LYS A 80 6.60 -6.95 7.43
CA LYS A 80 6.23 -5.55 7.71
C LYS A 80 5.23 -5.47 8.86
N SER A 81 5.49 -4.52 9.76
CA SER A 81 4.61 -4.21 10.89
C SER A 81 3.26 -3.66 10.44
N LYS A 82 2.27 -3.72 11.35
CA LYS A 82 0.96 -3.08 11.19
C LYS A 82 1.09 -1.59 10.90
N ASN A 83 1.95 -0.88 11.62
CA ASN A 83 2.16 0.55 11.42
C ASN A 83 2.77 0.87 10.05
N PHE A 84 3.70 0.04 9.58
CA PHE A 84 4.25 0.19 8.22
C PHE A 84 3.15 0.01 7.17
N ILE A 85 2.37 -1.06 7.29
CA ILE A 85 1.30 -1.40 6.34
C ILE A 85 0.23 -0.31 6.32
N PHE A 86 -0.21 0.15 7.49
CA PHE A 86 -1.18 1.23 7.61
C PHE A 86 -0.69 2.49 6.88
N ASN A 87 0.51 2.95 7.19
CA ASN A 87 1.08 4.14 6.56
C ASN A 87 1.33 3.97 5.06
N TYR A 88 1.69 2.76 4.62
CA TYR A 88 1.82 2.45 3.20
C TYR A 88 0.47 2.65 2.48
N LEU A 89 -0.61 2.11 3.02
CA LEU A 89 -1.94 2.20 2.41
C LEU A 89 -2.53 3.63 2.45
N ILE A 90 -2.26 4.39 3.52
CA ILE A 90 -2.58 5.82 3.59
C ILE A 90 -1.88 6.60 2.46
N LYS A 91 -0.60 6.32 2.20
CA LYS A 91 0.13 6.94 1.06
C LYS A 91 -0.43 6.51 -0.29
N LYS A 92 -1.10 5.36 -0.37
CA LYS A 92 -1.86 4.91 -1.54
C LYS A 92 -3.27 5.51 -1.60
N GLY A 93 -3.69 6.27 -0.59
CA GLY A 93 -4.99 6.94 -0.55
C GLY A 93 -6.16 6.01 -0.27
N VAL A 94 -5.92 4.85 0.34
CA VAL A 94 -7.01 4.02 0.89
C VAL A 94 -7.50 4.68 2.18
N SER A 95 -8.81 4.65 2.42
CA SER A 95 -9.39 5.27 3.61
C SER A 95 -8.95 4.58 4.91
N LYS A 96 -8.86 5.36 6.00
CA LYS A 96 -8.48 4.83 7.33
C LYS A 96 -9.43 3.71 7.79
N SER A 97 -10.72 3.85 7.56
CA SER A 97 -11.74 2.87 7.95
C SER A 97 -11.56 1.55 7.21
N GLN A 98 -11.39 1.56 5.88
CA GLN A 98 -11.13 0.34 5.11
C GLN A 98 -9.84 -0.37 5.56
N ILE A 99 -8.76 0.38 5.79
CA ILE A 99 -7.51 -0.20 6.27
C ILE A 99 -7.72 -0.85 7.64
N GLN A 100 -8.40 -0.16 8.56
CA GLN A 100 -8.65 -0.67 9.91
C GLN A 100 -9.54 -1.91 9.88
N ASN A 101 -10.58 -1.92 9.04
CA ASN A 101 -11.45 -3.07 8.85
C ASN A 101 -10.67 -4.29 8.35
N ASN A 102 -9.86 -4.14 7.29
CA ASN A 102 -9.08 -5.25 6.75
C ASN A 102 -7.98 -5.75 7.73
N LEU A 103 -7.37 -4.86 8.51
CA LEU A 103 -6.45 -5.27 9.59
C LEU A 103 -7.17 -6.02 10.71
N ASN A 104 -8.41 -5.63 11.04
CA ASN A 104 -9.22 -6.31 12.04
C ASN A 104 -9.63 -7.70 11.54
N LEU A 105 -10.05 -7.83 10.28
CA LEU A 105 -10.35 -9.12 9.65
C LEU A 105 -9.12 -10.04 9.67
N MET A 106 -7.94 -9.52 9.30
CA MET A 106 -6.69 -10.28 9.38
C MET A 106 -6.37 -10.74 10.81
N LYS A 107 -6.63 -9.89 11.81
CA LYS A 107 -6.44 -10.24 13.23
C LYS A 107 -7.43 -11.31 13.70
N GLN A 108 -8.67 -11.27 13.23
CA GLN A 108 -9.67 -12.29 13.53
C GLN A 108 -9.28 -13.66 12.95
N ASP A 109 -8.72 -13.67 11.74
CA ASP A 109 -8.23 -14.89 11.09
C ASP A 109 -6.94 -15.43 11.75
N ASN A 110 -6.01 -14.54 12.11
CA ASN A 110 -4.77 -14.90 12.78
C ASN A 110 -4.32 -13.79 13.75
N ASP A 111 -4.62 -13.93 15.04
CA ASP A 111 -4.24 -12.92 16.06
C ASP A 111 -2.72 -12.70 16.16
N ASN A 112 -1.93 -13.72 15.82
CA ASN A 112 -0.47 -13.69 15.90
C ASN A 112 0.21 -13.21 14.61
N TRP A 113 -0.54 -12.76 13.59
CA TRP A 113 0.04 -12.42 12.28
C TRP A 113 1.19 -11.41 12.37
N GLU A 114 1.10 -10.41 13.25
CA GLU A 114 2.14 -9.37 13.36
C GLU A 114 3.40 -9.90 14.06
N LEU A 115 3.24 -10.83 15.00
CA LEU A 115 4.36 -11.52 15.64
C LEU A 115 5.10 -12.39 14.61
N GLU A 116 4.38 -13.14 13.77
CA GLU A 116 4.98 -13.92 12.68
C GLU A 116 5.71 -13.02 11.68
N SER A 117 5.11 -11.88 11.33
CA SER A 117 5.77 -10.86 10.50
C SER A 117 7.06 -10.34 11.13
N ALA A 118 7.06 -10.11 12.45
CA ALA A 118 8.25 -9.67 13.18
C ALA A 118 9.36 -10.73 13.19
N LYS A 119 9.03 -12.02 13.30
CA LYS A 119 10.00 -13.13 13.17
C LYS A 119 10.67 -13.12 11.79
N ILE A 120 9.88 -12.92 10.72
CA ILE A 120 10.41 -12.81 9.35
C ILE A 120 11.38 -11.62 9.24
N PHE A 121 11.01 -10.47 9.81
CA PHE A 121 11.88 -9.29 9.83
C PHE A 121 13.19 -9.55 10.57
N ALA A 122 13.10 -10.10 11.79
CA ALA A 122 14.26 -10.38 12.63
C ALA A 122 15.24 -11.35 11.96
N LYS A 123 14.71 -12.42 11.33
CA LYS A 123 15.50 -13.36 10.52
C LYS A 123 16.19 -12.66 9.35
N LYS A 124 15.46 -11.89 8.54
CA LYS A 124 16.04 -11.15 7.39
C LYS A 124 17.13 -10.15 7.81
N LYS A 125 17.02 -9.58 9.00
CA LYS A 125 17.99 -8.63 9.54
C LYS A 125 19.08 -9.26 10.40
N LYS A 126 19.04 -10.60 10.57
CA LYS A 126 19.96 -11.37 11.41
C LYS A 126 20.09 -10.80 12.82
N LEU A 127 18.97 -10.36 13.41
CA LEU A 127 18.99 -9.67 14.70
C LEU A 127 19.41 -10.60 15.84
N LEU A 128 19.12 -11.90 15.75
CA LEU A 128 19.46 -12.87 16.79
C LEU A 128 20.88 -13.43 16.65
N GLU A 129 21.44 -13.42 15.43
CA GLU A 129 22.78 -13.94 15.14
C GLU A 129 23.88 -12.90 15.37
N LYS A 130 23.55 -11.60 15.25
CA LYS A 130 24.53 -10.52 15.38
C LYS A 130 24.85 -10.24 16.84
N ASN A 131 26.15 -10.09 17.12
CA ASN A 131 26.67 -9.53 18.36
C ASN A 131 26.48 -8.00 18.39
N GLU A 132 25.22 -7.57 18.34
CA GLU A 132 24.78 -6.19 18.51
C GLU A 132 24.08 -6.06 19.87
N SER A 133 24.15 -4.87 20.48
CA SER A 133 23.43 -4.60 21.73
C SER A 133 21.91 -4.70 21.55
N TYR A 134 21.20 -4.99 22.64
CA TYR A 134 19.75 -5.08 22.65
C TYR A 134 19.08 -3.79 22.14
N GLU A 135 19.60 -2.63 22.55
CA GLU A 135 19.08 -1.31 22.17
C GLU A 135 19.20 -1.08 20.66
N LYS A 136 20.30 -1.52 20.04
CA LYS A 136 20.48 -1.41 18.59
C LYS A 136 19.49 -2.29 17.83
N LYS A 137 19.23 -3.50 18.32
CA LYS A 137 18.24 -4.43 17.72
C LYS A 137 16.83 -3.87 17.87
N LEU A 138 16.48 -3.40 19.07
CA LEU A 138 15.21 -2.74 19.38
C LEU A 138 14.98 -1.52 18.48
N ALA A 139 15.97 -0.63 18.34
CA ALA A 139 15.87 0.55 17.50
C ALA A 139 15.67 0.22 16.01
N LYS A 140 16.18 -0.93 15.52
CA LYS A 140 15.91 -1.38 14.14
C LYS A 140 14.47 -1.84 13.96
N MET A 141 13.91 -2.58 14.92
CA MET A 141 12.52 -3.04 14.88
C MET A 141 11.53 -1.88 15.07
N ALA A 142 11.81 -0.98 16.00
CA ALA A 142 10.99 0.21 16.24
C ALA A 142 10.92 1.11 14.99
N ARG A 143 12.05 1.35 14.31
CA ARG A 143 12.07 2.08 13.03
C ARG A 143 11.35 1.35 11.89
N ALA A 144 11.23 0.02 11.97
CA ALA A 144 10.40 -0.76 11.06
C ALA A 144 8.91 -0.74 11.43
N GLY A 145 8.55 -0.10 12.54
CA GLY A 145 7.17 0.16 12.97
C GLY A 145 6.57 -0.90 13.91
N PHE A 146 7.35 -1.88 14.37
CA PHE A 146 6.86 -2.84 15.36
C PHE A 146 6.66 -2.19 16.73
N SER A 147 5.63 -2.61 17.46
CA SER A 147 5.39 -2.14 18.84
C SER A 147 6.49 -2.64 19.78
N TYR A 148 6.66 -1.96 20.90
CA TYR A 148 7.62 -2.36 21.93
C TYR A 148 7.37 -3.79 22.42
N ASP A 149 6.11 -4.17 22.64
CA ASP A 149 5.75 -5.51 23.11
C ASP A 149 6.15 -6.60 22.12
N ILE A 150 5.95 -6.38 20.82
CA ILE A 150 6.40 -7.30 19.77
C ILE A 150 7.92 -7.36 19.73
N CYS A 151 8.60 -6.21 19.83
CA CYS A 151 10.07 -6.18 19.85
C CYS A 151 10.62 -7.01 21.02
N LYS A 152 10.07 -6.83 22.22
CA LYS A 152 10.47 -7.58 23.42
C LYS A 152 10.28 -9.09 23.21
N LYS A 153 9.09 -9.52 22.76
CA LYS A 153 8.80 -10.94 22.46
C LYS A 153 9.75 -11.58 21.46
N ILE A 154 10.30 -10.80 20.52
CA ILE A 154 11.20 -11.30 19.47
C ILE A 154 12.65 -11.31 19.91
N LEU A 155 13.07 -10.34 20.72
CA LEU A 155 14.48 -10.15 21.11
C LEU A 155 14.86 -10.84 22.42
N GLY A 156 13.90 -11.18 23.27
CA GLY A 156 14.11 -11.73 24.62
C GLY A 156 13.35 -10.93 25.66
#